data_AF-A0A382FXZ1-F1
#
_entry.id   AF-A0A382FXZ1-F1
#
_cell.length_a   1.000
_cell.length_b   1.000
_cell.length_c   1.000
_cell.angle_alpha   90.00
_cell.angle_beta   90.00
_cell.angle_gamma   90.00
#
_symmetry.space_group_name_H-M   'P 1'
#
loop_
_entity.id
_entity.type
_entity.pdbx_description
1 polymer ?
#
loop_
_entity_poly.entity_id
_entity_poly.type
_entity_poly.pdbx_seq_one_letter_code
_entity_poly.pdbx_strand_id
1 'polypeptide(L)'
;MIALYRGRSWISKAIRWQTRSVYSHAAWLLDDGSVIEAWQSGVRHVADLSVAHTPRTVIDLYGIPAMTARHKDKVEKFLISQLGKKYDYRGVFRFLTRRQVTDPTKWFCSELVAEACSRGWFP
;
A
#
# COMPACT_ATOMS: atom_id res chain seq x y z
N MET A 1 0.66 -3.20 -10.72
CA MET A 1 0.59 -1.71 -10.88
C MET A 1 0.39 -1.09 -9.50
N ILE A 2 0.72 0.20 -9.32
CA ILE A 2 0.47 0.88 -8.05
C ILE A 2 -0.93 1.51 -8.08
N ALA A 3 -1.76 1.22 -7.09
CA ALA A 3 -3.06 1.85 -6.89
C ALA A 3 -2.99 2.84 -5.72
N LEU A 4 -3.31 4.12 -5.97
CA LEU A 4 -3.35 5.15 -4.94
C LEU A 4 -4.78 5.64 -4.71
N TYR A 5 -5.18 5.71 -3.45
CA TYR A 5 -6.56 5.95 -3.06
C TYR A 5 -6.73 7.32 -2.42
N ARG A 6 -7.77 8.04 -2.85
CA ARG A 6 -8.21 9.32 -2.28
C ARG A 6 -9.33 9.08 -1.27
N GLY A 7 -9.00 8.39 -0.18
CA GLY A 7 -9.96 7.96 0.84
C GLY A 7 -10.71 9.12 1.50
N ARG A 8 -11.94 8.84 1.94
CA ARG A 8 -12.87 9.85 2.47
C ARG A 8 -13.07 9.79 3.99
N SER A 9 -12.53 8.76 4.65
CA SER A 9 -12.64 8.57 6.10
C SER A 9 -11.89 9.65 6.90
N TRP A 10 -12.16 9.76 8.20
CA TRP A 10 -11.45 10.70 9.08
C TRP A 10 -9.95 10.41 9.15
N ILE A 11 -9.56 9.13 9.16
CA ILE A 11 -8.16 8.71 9.09
C ILE A 11 -7.54 9.16 7.77
N SER A 12 -8.25 8.99 6.64
CA SER A 12 -7.78 9.48 5.34
C SER A 12 -7.58 10.99 5.30
N LYS A 13 -8.47 11.76 5.94
CA LYS A 13 -8.30 13.23 6.07
C LYS A 13 -7.05 13.58 6.86
N ALA A 14 -6.79 12.90 7.99
CA ALA A 14 -5.60 13.13 8.81
C ALA A 14 -4.30 12.80 8.05
N ILE A 15 -4.26 11.66 7.34
CA ILE A 15 -3.10 11.27 6.53
C ILE A 15 -2.81 12.33 5.46
N ARG A 16 -3.82 12.74 4.69
CA ARG A 16 -3.67 13.76 3.63
C ARG A 16 -3.19 15.11 4.15
N TRP A 17 -3.72 15.54 5.30
CA TRP A 17 -3.29 16.77 5.95
C TRP A 17 -1.81 16.71 6.36
N GLN A 18 -1.40 15.60 6.98
CA GLN A 18 -0.02 15.40 7.43
C GLN A 18 0.98 15.28 6.27
N THR A 19 0.62 14.55 5.22
CA THR A 19 1.49 14.34 4.05
C THR A 19 1.42 15.47 3.04
N ARG A 20 0.49 16.42 3.24
CA ARG A 20 0.13 17.46 2.26
C ARG A 20 -0.18 16.86 0.88
N SER A 21 -0.77 15.66 0.86
CA SER A 21 -1.09 14.90 -0.35
C SER A 21 -2.60 14.67 -0.49
N VAL A 22 -3.06 14.42 -1.71
CA VAL A 22 -4.44 13.99 -1.97
C VAL A 22 -4.67 12.50 -1.70
N TYR A 23 -3.59 11.75 -1.49
CA TYR A 23 -3.60 10.29 -1.29
C TYR A 23 -3.56 9.93 0.19
N SER A 24 -4.33 8.91 0.54
CA SER A 24 -4.39 8.39 1.91
C SER A 24 -4.02 6.92 2.04
N HIS A 25 -3.96 6.19 0.94
CA HIS A 25 -3.69 4.75 0.94
C HIS A 25 -3.06 4.31 -0.38
N ALA A 26 -2.27 3.23 -0.32
CA ALA A 26 -1.54 2.68 -1.45
C ALA A 26 -1.66 1.15 -1.45
N ALA A 27 -1.78 0.57 -2.64
CA ALA A 27 -1.86 -0.88 -2.83
C ALA A 27 -1.18 -1.31 -4.14
N TRP A 28 -1.04 -2.63 -4.32
CA TRP A 28 -0.58 -3.23 -5.55
C TRP A 28 -1.73 -3.94 -6.28
N LEU A 29 -2.00 -3.53 -7.52
CA LEU A 29 -2.96 -4.16 -8.42
C LEU A 29 -2.29 -5.25 -9.25
N LEU A 30 -2.84 -6.46 -9.20
CA LEU A 30 -2.44 -7.64 -9.97
C LEU A 30 -3.15 -7.67 -11.34
N ASP A 31 -2.67 -8.52 -12.24
CA ASP A 31 -3.23 -8.61 -13.62
C ASP A 31 -4.64 -9.18 -13.68
N ASP A 32 -5.02 -9.98 -12.70
CA ASP A 32 -6.36 -10.55 -12.55
C ASP A 32 -7.37 -9.54 -11.96
N GLY A 33 -6.96 -8.30 -11.70
CA GLY A 33 -7.79 -7.25 -11.10
C GLY A 33 -7.83 -7.27 -9.58
N SER A 34 -7.23 -8.28 -8.95
CA SER A 34 -7.15 -8.38 -7.49
C SER A 34 -6.03 -7.51 -6.92
N VAL A 35 -6.05 -7.30 -5.61
CA VAL A 35 -5.22 -6.28 -4.95
C VAL A 35 -4.55 -6.83 -3.70
N ILE A 36 -3.26 -6.56 -3.56
CA ILE A 36 -2.51 -6.79 -2.32
C ILE A 36 -2.26 -5.45 -1.64
N GLU A 37 -2.63 -5.37 -0.36
CA GLU A 37 -2.53 -4.14 0.42
C GLU A 37 -2.25 -4.41 1.90
N ALA A 38 -1.62 -3.45 2.57
CA ALA A 38 -1.60 -3.40 4.03
C ALA A 38 -2.84 -2.64 4.51
N TRP A 39 -3.80 -3.36 5.10
CA TRP A 39 -5.01 -2.79 5.69
C TRP A 39 -4.94 -2.86 7.21
N GLN A 40 -5.84 -2.19 7.94
CA GLN A 40 -5.88 -2.27 9.41
C GLN A 40 -5.82 -3.73 9.91
N SER A 41 -6.55 -4.66 9.28
CA SER A 41 -6.54 -6.09 9.62
C SER A 41 -5.21 -6.83 9.34
N GLY A 42 -4.24 -6.20 8.69
CA GLY A 42 -2.99 -6.81 8.23
C GLY A 42 -2.81 -6.72 6.71
N VAL A 43 -1.71 -7.29 6.23
CA VAL A 43 -1.48 -7.46 4.78
C VAL A 43 -2.44 -8.51 4.25
N ARG A 44 -3.24 -8.13 3.27
CA ARG A 44 -4.31 -8.96 2.72
C ARG A 44 -4.32 -8.94 1.19
N HIS A 45 -4.93 -9.96 0.63
CA HIS A 45 -5.27 -10.08 -0.79
C HIS A 45 -6.79 -9.97 -0.91
N VAL A 46 -7.28 -9.04 -1.72
CA VAL A 46 -8.70 -8.80 -1.94
C VAL A 46 -9.03 -8.88 -3.44
N ALA A 47 -10.23 -9.36 -3.75
CA ALA A 47 -10.63 -9.64 -5.13
C ALA A 47 -10.79 -8.38 -6.00
N ASP A 48 -11.02 -7.21 -5.40
CA ASP A 48 -11.31 -5.98 -6.13
C ASP A 48 -10.79 -4.72 -5.41
N LEU A 49 -10.42 -3.71 -6.20
CA LEU A 49 -9.88 -2.42 -5.77
C LEU A 49 -10.81 -1.65 -4.83
N SER A 50 -12.12 -1.84 -4.92
CA SER A 50 -13.12 -1.12 -4.13
C SER A 50 -13.46 -1.79 -2.79
N VAL A 51 -12.98 -3.01 -2.54
CA VAL A 51 -13.33 -3.78 -1.34
C VAL A 51 -12.91 -3.02 -0.07
N ALA A 52 -13.88 -2.82 0.83
CA ALA A 52 -13.72 -2.09 2.10
C ALA A 52 -13.34 -0.59 1.96
N HIS A 53 -13.42 -0.02 0.76
CA HIS A 53 -13.31 1.42 0.55
C HIS A 53 -14.69 2.09 0.56
N THR A 54 -14.74 3.34 1.03
CA THR A 54 -15.99 4.12 1.01
C THR A 54 -16.47 4.30 -0.43
N PRO A 55 -17.78 4.16 -0.74
CA PRO A 55 -18.29 4.41 -2.07
C PRO A 55 -17.84 5.77 -2.62
N ARG A 56 -17.56 5.84 -3.93
CA ARG A 56 -17.04 7.02 -4.62
C ARG A 56 -15.62 7.45 -4.19
N THR A 57 -14.84 6.52 -3.63
CA THR A 57 -13.40 6.72 -3.46
C THR A 57 -12.76 6.73 -4.86
N VAL A 58 -12.00 7.77 -5.15
CA VAL A 58 -11.23 7.86 -6.40
C VAL A 58 -9.94 7.07 -6.24
N ILE A 59 -9.63 6.27 -7.25
CA ILE A 59 -8.45 5.40 -7.30
C ILE A 59 -7.67 5.77 -8.56
N ASP A 60 -6.42 6.20 -8.38
CA ASP A 60 -5.51 6.49 -9.47
C ASP A 60 -4.54 5.32 -9.64
N LEU A 61 -4.40 4.82 -10.87
CA LEU A 61 -3.51 3.72 -11.20
C LEU A 61 -2.23 4.24 -11.86
N TYR A 62 -1.09 3.81 -11.34
CA TYR A 62 0.23 4.19 -11.82
C TYR A 62 1.01 2.97 -12.29
N GLY A 63 1.45 3.04 -13.54
CA GLY A 63 2.50 2.18 -14.07
C GLY A 63 3.87 2.69 -13.65
N ILE A 64 4.80 1.77 -13.40
CA ILE A 64 6.21 2.12 -13.19
C ILE A 64 6.91 2.07 -14.55
N PRO A 65 7.48 3.18 -15.06
CA PRO A 65 8.23 3.18 -16.30
C PRO A 65 9.37 2.16 -16.26
N ALA A 66 9.64 1.50 -17.39
CA ALA A 66 10.69 0.48 -17.54
C ALA A 66 10.56 -0.76 -16.62
N MET A 67 9.37 -1.03 -16.06
CA MET A 67 9.13 -2.26 -15.32
C MET A 67 9.07 -3.46 -16.26
N THR A 68 9.99 -4.41 -16.06
CA THR A 68 10.00 -5.69 -16.79
C THR A 68 9.11 -6.72 -16.10
N ALA A 69 8.75 -7.79 -16.80
CA ALA A 69 8.04 -8.93 -16.20
C ALA A 69 8.81 -9.53 -15.01
N ARG A 70 10.16 -9.54 -15.07
CA ARG A 70 11.02 -10.02 -13.98
C ARG A 70 10.95 -9.12 -12.73
N HIS A 71 10.95 -7.79 -12.92
CA HIS A 71 10.79 -6.87 -11.79
C HIS A 71 9.44 -7.07 -11.12
N LYS A 72 8.38 -7.16 -11.94
CA LYS A 72 7.03 -7.39 -11.46
C LYS A 72 6.90 -8.70 -10.67
N ASP A 73 7.42 -9.81 -11.20
CA ASP A 73 7.42 -11.11 -10.52
C ASP A 73 8.10 -11.04 -9.14
N LYS A 74 9.23 -10.34 -9.02
CA LYS A 74 9.89 -10.12 -7.73
C LYS A 74 9.03 -9.30 -6.75
N VAL A 75 8.42 -8.21 -7.23
CA VAL A 75 7.52 -7.36 -6.43
C VAL A 75 6.36 -8.20 -5.90
N GLU A 76 5.71 -8.97 -6.77
CA GLU A 76 4.53 -9.77 -6.43
C GLU A 76 4.88 -10.93 -5.51
N LYS A 77 6.00 -11.64 -5.74
CA LYS A 77 6.49 -12.68 -4.81
C LYS A 77 6.76 -12.12 -3.42
N PHE A 78 7.38 -10.94 -3.33
CA PHE A 78 7.59 -10.30 -2.05
C PHE A 78 6.24 -9.98 -1.40
N LEU A 79 5.31 -9.31 -2.10
CA LEU A 79 4.00 -8.96 -1.56
C LEU A 79 3.21 -10.18 -1.06
N ILE A 80 3.20 -11.27 -1.84
CA ILE A 80 2.56 -12.53 -1.46
C ILE A 80 3.21 -13.10 -0.19
N SER A 81 4.54 -13.05 -0.06
CA SER A 81 5.24 -13.50 1.16
C SER A 81 4.93 -12.65 2.40
N GLN A 82 4.36 -11.46 2.23
CA GLN A 82 3.95 -10.59 3.34
C GLN A 82 2.50 -10.83 3.78
N LEU A 83 1.70 -11.63 3.07
CA LEU A 83 0.31 -11.91 3.41
C LEU A 83 0.17 -12.43 4.85
N GLY A 84 -0.82 -11.91 5.58
CA GLY A 84 -1.07 -12.27 6.98
C GLY A 84 -0.19 -11.54 8.00
N LYS A 85 0.85 -10.79 7.59
CA LYS A 85 1.59 -9.93 8.51
C LYS A 85 0.70 -8.84 9.09
N LYS A 86 0.94 -8.49 10.35
CA LYS A 86 0.14 -7.48 11.07
C LYS A 86 0.35 -6.09 10.49
N TYR A 87 -0.68 -5.27 10.55
CA TYR A 87 -0.60 -3.87 10.17
C TYR A 87 0.16 -3.06 11.21
N ASP A 88 0.94 -2.06 10.77
CA ASP A 88 1.58 -1.16 11.71
C ASP A 88 0.61 -0.07 12.21
N TYR A 89 -0.29 -0.45 13.11
CA TYR A 89 -1.16 0.49 13.82
C TYR A 89 -0.37 1.56 14.57
N ARG A 90 0.81 1.22 15.10
CA ARG A 90 1.70 2.19 15.74
C ARG A 90 2.28 3.12 14.68
N GLY A 91 2.64 2.60 13.51
CA GLY A 91 3.05 3.35 12.32
C GLY A 91 2.08 4.46 11.92
N VAL A 92 0.76 4.23 11.96
CA VAL A 92 -0.25 5.30 11.70
C VAL A 92 -0.14 6.43 12.71
N PHE A 93 -0.15 6.12 14.01
CA PHE A 93 -0.02 7.14 15.06
C PHE A 93 1.35 7.82 15.01
N ARG A 94 2.41 7.07 14.67
CA ARG A 94 3.81 7.51 14.62
C ARG A 94 4.15 8.33 13.37
N PHE A 95 3.49 8.06 12.25
CA PHE A 95 3.52 8.83 11.00
C PHE A 95 2.80 10.17 11.15
N LEU A 96 1.66 10.16 11.85
CA LEU A 96 1.00 11.41 12.30
C LEU A 96 1.92 12.21 13.24
N THR A 97 2.75 11.56 14.05
CA THR A 97 3.73 12.24 14.95
C THR A 97 5.16 12.36 14.40
N ARG A 98 5.39 12.15 13.09
CA ARG A 98 6.71 12.32 12.39
C ARG A 98 7.91 11.51 12.92
N ARG A 99 7.72 10.38 13.61
CA ARG A 99 8.84 9.59 14.14
C ARG A 99 9.08 8.35 13.26
N GLN A 100 10.22 8.27 12.58
CA GLN A 100 10.54 7.15 11.67
C GLN A 100 11.34 6.07 12.40
N VAL A 101 10.73 4.91 12.64
CA VAL A 101 11.40 3.68 13.08
C VAL A 101 10.77 2.54 12.28
N THR A 102 11.45 2.02 11.27
CA THR A 102 10.94 0.92 10.45
C THR A 102 10.94 -0.38 11.27
N ASP A 103 9.76 -1.00 11.44
CA ASP A 103 9.61 -2.30 12.10
C ASP A 103 9.36 -3.36 11.01
N PRO A 104 10.29 -4.30 10.77
CA PRO A 104 10.16 -5.31 9.70
C PRO A 104 9.03 -6.33 9.93
N THR A 105 8.35 -6.27 11.08
CA THR A 105 7.23 -7.15 11.43
C THR A 105 5.86 -6.56 11.12
N LYS A 106 5.78 -5.27 10.77
CA LYS A 106 4.51 -4.58 10.50
C LYS A 106 4.63 -3.61 9.34
N TRP A 107 3.60 -3.54 8.51
CA TRP A 107 3.63 -2.68 7.32
C TRP A 107 2.59 -1.57 7.37
N PHE A 108 3.00 -0.35 7.03
CA PHE A 108 2.08 0.69 6.56
C PHE A 108 1.85 0.55 5.04
N CYS A 109 0.73 1.04 4.53
CA CYS A 109 0.31 0.79 3.14
C CYS A 109 1.32 1.30 2.10
N SER A 110 1.83 2.52 2.25
CA SER A 110 2.86 3.04 1.34
C SER A 110 4.23 2.39 1.54
N GLU A 111 4.55 1.97 2.78
CA GLU A 111 5.83 1.29 3.08
C GLU A 111 5.89 -0.09 2.43
N LEU A 112 4.78 -0.85 2.50
CA LEU A 112 4.68 -2.16 1.84
C LEU A 112 4.97 -2.06 0.35
N VAL A 113 4.31 -1.11 -0.33
CA VAL A 113 4.45 -0.91 -1.78
C VAL A 113 5.86 -0.40 -2.12
N ALA A 114 6.40 0.54 -1.35
CA ALA A 114 7.74 1.06 -1.57
C ALA A 114 8.83 -0.01 -1.39
N GLU A 115 8.74 -0.82 -0.33
CA GLU A 115 9.67 -1.92 -0.09
C GLU A 115 9.57 -2.98 -1.19
N ALA A 116 8.34 -3.33 -1.61
CA ALA A 116 8.14 -4.28 -2.69
C ALA A 116 8.80 -3.81 -3.99
N CYS A 117 8.61 -2.53 -4.35
CA CYS A 117 9.28 -1.90 -5.49
C CYS A 117 10.81 -1.90 -5.34
N SER A 118 11.33 -1.59 -4.15
CA SER A 118 12.76 -1.62 -3.84
C SER A 118 13.36 -3.01 -4.12
N ARG A 119 12.74 -4.08 -3.61
CA ARG A 119 13.15 -5.48 -3.85
C ARG A 119 12.96 -5.96 -5.28
N GLY A 120 12.02 -5.35 -6.00
CA GLY A 120 11.83 -5.59 -7.44
C GLY A 120 13.01 -5.11 -8.26
N TRP A 121 13.58 -3.96 -7.89
CA TRP A 121 14.64 -3.27 -8.62
C TRP A 121 16.05 -3.61 -8.14
N PHE A 122 16.21 -3.87 -6.85
CA PHE A 122 17.49 -4.18 -6.22
C PHE A 122 17.37 -5.52 -5.47
N PRO A 123 18.37 -6.42 -5.57
CA PRO A 123 18.36 -7.71 -4.87
C PRO A 123 18.49 -7.58 -3.35
#